data_AF-A0A9X1MLH3-F1
#
_entry.id   AF-A0A9X1MLH3-F1
#
_cell.length_a   1.000
_cell.length_b   1.000
_cell.length_c   1.000
_cell.angle_alpha   90.00
_cell.angle_beta   90.00
_cell.angle_gamma   90.00
#
_symmetry.space_group_name_H-M   'P 1'
#
loop_
_entity.id
_entity.type
_entity.pdbx_description
1 polymer ?
#
loop_
_entity_poly.entity_id
_entity_poly.type
_entity_poly.pdbx_seq_one_letter_code
_entity_poly.pdbx_strand_id
1 'polypeptide(L)'
;MITVVGTVTLDGDPLQSGSVIFSPKAGAVNDATSGQIIDGKYELDCVPGEKNVMVTGTTASKKMAPFRYLSPSAELTASVESGSEQMELNLALSSKSTRRGRSR
;
A
#
# COMPACT_ATOMS: atom_id res chain seq x y z
N MET A 1 -16.81 -6.41 -6.06
CA MET A 1 -15.67 -5.54 -5.74
C MET A 1 -15.63 -5.37 -4.24
N ILE A 2 -14.46 -5.13 -3.67
CA ILE A 2 -14.26 -5.02 -2.22
C ILE A 2 -13.65 -3.66 -1.95
N THR A 3 -14.21 -2.94 -0.99
CA THR A 3 -13.69 -1.64 -0.58
C THR A 3 -12.57 -1.88 0.43
N VAL A 4 -11.34 -1.55 0.04
CA VAL A 4 -10.19 -1.59 0.93
C VAL A 4 -10.00 -0.21 1.51
N VAL A 5 -10.13 -0.12 2.83
CA VAL A 5 -9.83 1.08 3.60
C VAL A 5 -8.62 0.82 4.46
N GLY A 6 -7.88 1.87 4.81
CA GLY A 6 -6.74 1.67 5.67
C GLY A 6 -5.97 2.92 5.95
N THR A 7 -4.91 2.74 6.72
CA THR A 7 -3.97 3.82 7.02
C THR A 7 -2.59 3.57 6.45
N VAL A 8 -1.90 4.64 6.08
CA VAL A 8 -0.53 4.60 5.57
C VAL A 8 0.35 5.49 6.43
N THR A 9 1.36 4.88 7.03
CA THR A 9 2.37 5.56 7.84
C THR A 9 3.76 5.28 7.29
N LEU A 10 4.69 6.22 7.47
CA LEU A 10 6.10 6.12 7.11
C LEU A 10 6.94 6.42 8.35
N ASP A 11 7.66 5.41 8.86
CA ASP A 11 8.42 5.49 10.12
C ASP A 11 7.57 5.94 11.33
N GLY A 12 6.27 5.63 11.31
CA GLY A 12 5.30 6.07 12.33
C GLY A 12 4.65 7.43 12.04
N ASP A 13 5.12 8.19 11.04
CA ASP A 13 4.49 9.44 10.60
C ASP A 13 3.41 9.16 9.54
N PRO A 14 2.16 9.63 9.68
CA PRO A 14 1.14 9.44 8.65
C PRO A 14 1.51 10.17 7.34
N LEU A 15 1.19 9.55 6.20
CA LEU A 15 1.35 10.17 4.89
C LEU A 15 0.27 11.24 4.68
N GLN A 16 0.65 12.51 4.71
CA GLN A 16 -0.30 13.62 4.58
C GLN A 16 -1.02 13.62 3.22
N SER A 17 -0.28 13.32 2.16
CA SER A 17 -0.82 13.27 0.80
C SER A 17 -0.08 12.24 -0.03
N GLY A 18 -0.82 11.46 -0.83
CA GLY A 18 -0.22 10.46 -1.70
C GLY A 18 -1.24 9.66 -2.49
N SER A 19 -0.79 8.53 -3.00
CA SER A 19 -1.64 7.56 -3.67
C SER A 19 -1.14 6.16 -3.38
N VAL A 20 -2.08 5.24 -3.24
CA VAL A 20 -1.83 3.81 -3.15
C VAL A 20 -2.35 3.16 -4.42
N ILE A 21 -1.61 2.18 -4.95
CA ILE A 21 -1.94 1.49 -6.19
C ILE A 21 -1.89 -0.01 -5.91
N PHE A 22 -3.00 -0.68 -6.16
CA PHE A 22 -3.13 -2.12 -6.05
C PHE A 22 -3.08 -2.71 -7.46
N SER A 23 -1.97 -3.36 -7.79
CA SER A 23 -1.79 -4.03 -9.08
C SER A 23 -1.84 -5.55 -8.91
N PRO A 24 -2.42 -6.32 -9.83
CA PRO A 24 -2.41 -7.78 -9.72
C PRO A 24 -0.99 -8.35 -9.81
N LYS A 25 -0.66 -9.31 -8.94
CA LYS A 25 0.68 -9.94 -8.89
C LYS A 25 0.96 -10.86 -10.08
N ALA A 26 -0.06 -11.52 -10.59
CA ALA A 26 -0.04 -12.31 -11.82
C ALA A 26 -1.29 -11.95 -12.64
N GLY A 27 -1.11 -11.33 -13.82
CA GLY A 27 -2.21 -10.86 -14.66
C GLY A 27 -1.88 -9.60 -15.46
N ALA A 28 -2.86 -9.06 -16.18
CA ALA A 28 -2.71 -7.82 -16.93
C ALA A 28 -2.69 -6.61 -15.99
N VAL A 29 -1.79 -5.65 -16.25
CA VAL A 29 -1.68 -4.37 -15.51
C VAL A 29 -2.97 -3.54 -15.58
N ASN A 30 -3.87 -3.88 -16.51
CA ASN A 30 -5.13 -3.18 -16.77
C ASN A 30 -6.15 -3.26 -15.61
N ASP A 31 -5.98 -4.19 -14.65
CA ASP A 31 -6.84 -4.31 -13.46
C ASP A 31 -6.24 -3.61 -12.23
N ALA A 32 -5.31 -2.67 -12.42
CA ALA A 32 -4.77 -1.88 -11.33
C ALA A 32 -5.77 -0.81 -10.88
N THR A 33 -6.08 -0.79 -9.58
CA THR A 33 -6.85 0.30 -8.95
C THR A 33 -5.89 1.20 -8.19
N SER A 34 -6.16 2.51 -8.19
CA SER A 34 -5.51 3.47 -7.29
C SER A 34 -6.51 4.13 -6.34
N GLY A 35 -6.03 4.46 -5.14
CA GLY A 35 -6.73 5.23 -4.12
C GLY A 35 -5.91 6.43 -3.68
N GLN A 36 -6.56 7.53 -3.36
CA GLN A 36 -5.89 8.71 -2.81
C GLN A 36 -5.61 8.53 -1.33
N ILE A 37 -4.44 8.99 -0.88
CA ILE A 37 -4.09 9.04 0.54
C ILE A 37 -4.28 10.48 1.02
N ILE A 38 -5.11 10.66 2.05
CA ILE A 38 -5.40 11.95 2.69
C ILE A 38 -5.26 11.76 4.20
N ASP A 39 -4.39 12.54 4.85
CA ASP A 39 -4.14 12.46 6.30
C ASP A 39 -3.83 11.04 6.80
N GLY A 40 -3.05 10.31 6.01
CA GLY A 40 -2.64 8.94 6.28
C GLY A 40 -3.75 7.93 6.12
N LYS A 41 -4.91 8.27 5.54
CA LYS A 41 -6.02 7.35 5.26
C LYS A 41 -6.20 7.17 3.77
N TYR A 42 -6.62 5.99 3.36
CA TYR A 42 -6.94 5.69 1.97
C TYR A 42 -8.18 4.81 1.86
N GLU A 43 -8.82 4.88 0.70
CA GLU A 43 -9.98 4.08 0.33
C GLU A 43 -9.92 3.80 -1.17
N LEU A 44 -10.14 2.54 -1.57
CA LEU A 44 -10.22 2.14 -2.97
C LEU A 44 -10.99 0.82 -3.14
N ASP A 45 -11.65 0.67 -4.28
CA ASP A 45 -12.34 -0.57 -4.64
C ASP A 45 -11.47 -1.48 -5.50
N CYS A 46 -11.16 -2.68 -5.02
CA CYS A 46 -10.39 -3.65 -5.79
C CYS A 46 -11.07 -5.01 -5.89
N VAL A 47 -10.59 -5.80 -6.85
CA VAL A 47 -11.03 -7.18 -7.05
C VAL A 47 -10.25 -8.08 -6.09
N PRO A 48 -10.90 -9.07 -5.44
CA PRO A 48 -10.21 -10.04 -4.59
C PRO A 48 -9.09 -10.77 -5.33
N GLY A 49 -8.05 -11.16 -4.60
CA GLY A 49 -6.87 -11.86 -5.11
C GLY A 49 -5.54 -11.28 -4.59
N GLU A 50 -4.42 -11.89 -5.01
CA GLU A 50 -3.08 -11.40 -4.69
C GLU A 50 -2.73 -10.15 -5.49
N LYS A 51 -2.47 -9.05 -4.77
CA LYS A 51 -2.10 -7.75 -5.35
C LYS A 51 -0.73 -7.30 -4.84
N ASN A 52 0.07 -6.73 -5.73
CA ASN A 52 1.23 -5.93 -5.39
C ASN A 52 0.75 -4.51 -5.05
N VAL A 53 1.14 -4.03 -3.87
CA VAL A 53 0.76 -2.72 -3.37
C VAL A 53 1.91 -1.76 -3.56
N MET A 54 1.66 -0.69 -4.29
CA MET A 54 2.60 0.40 -4.49
C MET A 54 2.08 1.61 -3.74
N VAL A 55 2.98 2.32 -3.06
CA VAL A 55 2.63 3.48 -2.27
C VAL A 55 3.54 4.62 -2.65
N THR A 56 2.94 5.76 -2.94
CA THR A 56 3.63 7.02 -3.18
C THR A 56 3.02 8.10 -2.32
N GLY A 57 3.84 9.04 -1.86
CA GLY A 57 3.34 10.17 -1.09
C GLY A 57 4.43 10.88 -0.30
N THR A 58 3.98 11.91 0.40
CA THR A 58 4.76 12.77 1.27
C THR A 58 4.13 12.82 2.65
N THR A 59 4.95 12.71 3.68
CA THR A 59 4.57 13.01 5.06
C THR A 59 4.55 14.53 5.30
N ALA A 60 3.89 14.96 6.38
CA ALA A 60 3.92 16.36 6.82
C ALA A 60 5.34 16.88 7.06
N SER A 61 6.24 15.98 7.47
CA SER A 61 7.67 16.25 7.66
C SER A 61 8.47 16.38 6.36
N LYS A 62 7.81 16.53 5.20
CA LYS A 62 8.42 16.56 3.84
C LYS A 62 9.25 15.30 3.51
N LYS A 63 9.09 14.21 4.24
CA LYS A 63 9.71 12.92 3.89
C LYS A 63 8.86 12.25 2.82
N MET A 64 9.46 11.89 1.69
CA MET A 64 8.80 11.11 0.64
C MET A 64 8.88 9.62 0.95
N ALA A 65 7.85 8.89 0.55
CA ALA A 65 7.89 7.43 0.53
C ALA A 65 9.09 6.97 -0.33
N PRO A 66 9.95 6.07 0.17
CA PRO A 66 11.07 5.56 -0.61
C PRO A 66 10.65 4.97 -1.95
N PHE A 67 11.48 5.17 -2.98
CA PHE A 67 11.22 4.67 -4.35
C PHE A 67 10.99 3.15 -4.43
N ARG A 68 11.45 2.40 -3.42
CA ARG A 68 11.20 0.97 -3.30
C ARG A 68 9.71 0.62 -3.21
N TYR A 69 8.91 1.48 -2.58
CA TYR A 69 7.45 1.33 -2.47
C TYR A 69 6.71 1.81 -3.72
N LEU A 70 7.39 2.56 -4.60
CA LEU A 70 6.91 2.99 -5.91
C LEU A 70 7.16 1.93 -7.01
N SER A 71 7.57 0.71 -6.65
CA SER A 71 7.86 -0.35 -7.61
C SER A 71 6.87 -1.50 -7.47
N PRO A 72 6.43 -2.14 -8.57
CA PRO A 72 5.59 -3.35 -8.50
C PRO A 72 6.32 -4.53 -7.85
N SER A 73 7.65 -4.45 -7.74
CA SER A 73 8.51 -5.39 -6.99
C SER A 73 8.64 -5.03 -5.51
N ALA A 74 7.84 -4.08 -5.00
CA ALA A 74 7.82 -3.74 -3.60
C ALA A 74 7.52 -4.98 -2.76
N GLU A 75 8.10 -5.06 -1.56
CA GLU A 75 7.82 -6.15 -0.62
C GLU A 75 6.37 -6.14 -0.09
N LEU A 76 5.57 -5.14 -0.47
CA LEU A 76 4.17 -5.00 -0.08
C LEU A 76 3.29 -5.80 -1.03
N THR A 77 2.78 -6.91 -0.52
CA THR A 77 1.72 -7.68 -1.17
C THR A 77 0.51 -7.69 -0.27
N ALA A 78 -0.68 -7.56 -0.86
CA ALA A 78 -1.95 -7.63 -0.18
C ALA A 78 -2.76 -8.79 -0.77
N SER A 79 -3.24 -9.67 0.10
CA SER A 79 -4.21 -10.69 -0.24
C SER A 79 -5.59 -10.16 0.10
N VAL A 80 -6.38 -9.85 -0.92
CA VAL A 80 -7.74 -9.33 -0.73
C VAL A 80 -8.71 -10.50 -0.80
N GLU A 81 -9.38 -10.81 0.31
CA GLU A 81 -10.32 -11.93 0.41
C GLU A 81 -11.76 -11.52 0.10
N SER A 82 -12.47 -12.34 -0.67
CA SER A 82 -13.86 -12.10 -1.10
C SER A 82 -14.92 -12.28 0.00
N GLY A 83 -14.52 -12.52 1.25
CA GLY A 83 -15.42 -12.86 2.35
C GLY A 83 -16.13 -11.66 2.99
N SER A 84 -15.61 -10.44 2.78
CA SER A 84 -16.16 -9.21 3.36
C SER A 84 -16.29 -8.11 2.30
N GLU A 85 -17.37 -7.33 2.38
CA GLU A 85 -17.60 -6.19 1.47
C GLU A 85 -16.57 -5.07 1.70
N GLN A 86 -16.03 -4.99 2.93
CA GLN A 86 -15.00 -4.04 3.33
C GLN A 86 -13.80 -4.77 3.96
N MET A 87 -12.58 -4.32 3.66
CA MET A 87 -11.34 -4.85 4.24
C MET A 87 -10.48 -3.70 4.77
N GLU A 88 -10.06 -3.81 6.04
CA GLU A 88 -9.11 -2.86 6.63
C GLU A 88 -7.67 -3.34 6.42
N LEU A 89 -6.83 -2.52 5.78
CA LEU A 89 -5.43 -2.86 5.51
C LEU A 89 -4.51 -1.69 5.86
N ASN A 90 -3.71 -1.86 6.91
CA ASN A 90 -2.80 -0.81 7.37
C ASN A 90 -1.39 -1.02 6.79
N LEU A 91 -0.87 0.00 6.13
CA LEU A 91 0.43 0.02 5.45
C LEU A 91 1.44 0.81 6.28
N ALA A 92 2.29 0.09 7.01
CA ALA A 92 3.43 0.67 7.71
C ALA A 92 4.67 0.62 6.83
N LEU A 93 5.02 1.76 6.23
CA LEU A 93 6.25 1.95 5.46
C LEU A 93 7.42 2.28 6.39
N SER A 94 8.62 1.88 5.97
CA SER A 94 9.88 2.14 6.67
C SER A 94 10.87 2.78 5.70
N SER A 95 11.49 3.89 6.07
CA SER A 95 12.57 4.50 5.28
C SER A 95 13.85 3.67 5.33
N LYS A 96 14.06 2.93 6.41
CA LYS A 96 15.20 2.02 6.55
C LYS A 96 14.86 0.72 5.82
N SER A 97 15.69 0.33 4.86
CA SER A 97 15.71 -1.03 4.32
C SER A 97 16.00 -1.97 5.49
N THR A 98 14.95 -2.52 6.08
CA THR A 98 15.11 -3.60 7.06
C THR A 98 15.69 -4.76 6.27
N ARG A 99 17.02 -4.96 6.40
CA ARG A 99 17.56 -6.31 6.32
C ARG A 99 16.75 -7.08 7.34
N ARG A 100 15.83 -7.94 6.91
CA ARG A 100 15.26 -8.96 7.79
C ARG A 100 16.45 -9.72 8.35
N GLY A 101 16.85 -9.34 9.56
CA GLY A 101 17.92 -9.97 10.29
C GLY A 101 17.44 -11.37 10.61
N ARG A 102 17.92 -12.34 9.83
CA ARG A 102 18.38 -13.65 10.27
C ARG A 102 17.80 -14.05 11.65
N SER A 103 16.64 -14.70 11.66
CA SER A 103 16.22 -15.44 12.85
C SER A 103 17.18 -16.63 13.01
N ARG A 104 17.80 -16.72 14.19
CA ARG A 104 18.63 -17.85 14.63
C ARG A 104 17.79 -19.10 14.82
#